data_AF-A0A351HWF6-F1
#
_entry.id   AF-A0A351HWF6-F1
#
_cell.length_a   1.000
_cell.length_b   1.000
_cell.length_c   1.000
_cell.angle_alpha   90.00
_cell.angle_beta   90.00
_cell.angle_gamma   90.00
#
_symmetry.space_group_name_H-M   'P 1'
#
loop_
_entity.id
_entity.type
_entity.pdbx_description
1 polymer ?
#
loop_
_entity_poly.entity_id
_entity_poly.type
_entity_poly.pdbx_seq_one_letter_code
_entity_poly.pdbx_strand_id
1 'polypeptide(L)'
;MNETINKELIPFQKHFDAYITAYLTERDLNKTASLFAESFLGFGTGLAERTYTKAEAMLLFQQDIESAPNPIAVSFHQKQFLLLDAD
;
A
#
# COMPACT_ATOMS: atom_id res chain seq x y z
N MET A 1 3.06 -2.45 -26.61
CA MET A 1 2.77 -3.00 -25.27
C MET A 1 1.75 -4.12 -25.48
N ASN A 2 2.08 -5.37 -25.14
CA ASN A 2 1.21 -6.53 -25.40
C ASN A 2 -0.12 -6.41 -24.64
N GLU A 3 -1.23 -6.82 -25.26
CA GLU A 3 -2.57 -6.73 -24.67
C GLU A 3 -2.72 -7.50 -23.34
N THR A 4 -1.94 -8.56 -23.15
CA THR A 4 -1.88 -9.34 -21.90
C THR A 4 -1.36 -8.52 -20.72
N ILE A 5 -0.32 -7.70 -20.94
CA ILE A 5 0.26 -6.81 -19.91
C ILE A 5 -0.80 -5.82 -19.42
N ASN A 6 -1.70 -5.35 -20.29
CA ASN A 6 -2.77 -4.43 -19.88
C ASN A 6 -3.84 -5.09 -19.00
N LYS A 7 -4.09 -6.40 -19.11
CA LYS A 7 -5.16 -7.07 -18.34
C LYS A 7 -4.83 -7.24 -16.86
N GLU A 8 -3.57 -7.48 -16.53
CA GLU A 8 -3.14 -7.71 -15.13
C GLU A 8 -2.67 -6.44 -14.43
N LEU A 9 -2.14 -5.49 -15.21
CA LEU A 9 -1.70 -4.21 -14.69
C LEU A 9 -2.87 -3.39 -14.12
N ILE A 10 -4.04 -3.38 -14.78
CA ILE A 10 -5.20 -2.59 -14.35
C ILE A 10 -5.71 -3.03 -12.96
N PRO A 11 -5.93 -4.33 -12.68
CA PRO A 11 -6.25 -4.81 -11.33
C PRO A 11 -5.21 -4.40 -10.29
N PHE A 12 -3.92 -4.54 -10.58
CA PHE A 12 -2.86 -4.14 -9.65
C PHE A 12 -2.90 -2.63 -9.34
N GLN A 13 -3.07 -1.80 -10.38
CA GLN A 13 -3.20 -0.35 -10.23
C GLN A 13 -4.36 0.02 -9.32
N LYS A 14 -5.53 -0.59 -9.53
CA LYS A 14 -6.71 -0.38 -8.69
C LYS A 14 -6.48 -0.82 -7.25
N HIS A 15 -5.81 -1.95 -7.05
CA HIS A 15 -5.47 -2.45 -5.71
C HIS A 15 -4.52 -1.51 -4.99
N PHE A 16 -3.48 -1.03 -5.67
CA PHE A 16 -2.55 -0.05 -5.14
C PHE A 16 -3.25 1.27 -4.79
N ASP A 17 -4.15 1.77 -5.65
CA ASP A 17 -4.93 2.98 -5.36
C ASP A 17 -5.85 2.81 -4.16
N ALA A 18 -6.51 1.65 -4.03
CA ALA A 18 -7.32 1.33 -2.86
C ALA A 18 -6.49 1.34 -1.58
N TYR A 19 -5.25 0.83 -1.62
CA TYR A 19 -4.33 0.87 -0.49
C TYR A 19 -3.96 2.30 -0.11
N ILE A 20 -3.55 3.11 -1.08
CA ILE A 20 -3.17 4.52 -0.85
C ILE A 20 -4.34 5.30 -0.26
N THR A 21 -5.55 5.12 -0.82
CA THR A 21 -6.76 5.78 -0.31
C THR A 21 -7.10 5.33 1.11
N ALA A 22 -7.12 4.03 1.38
CA ALA A 22 -7.43 3.50 2.71
C ALA A 22 -6.44 4.02 3.77
N TYR A 23 -5.14 3.98 3.46
CA TYR A 23 -4.11 4.31 4.43
C TYR A 23 -3.92 5.82 4.63
N LEU A 24 -3.79 6.60 3.54
CA LEU A 24 -3.41 8.01 3.64
C LEU A 24 -4.60 8.96 3.68
N THR A 25 -5.70 8.63 3.01
CA THR A 25 -6.85 9.55 2.91
C THR A 25 -7.95 9.20 3.90
N GLU A 26 -8.40 7.94 3.92
CA GLU A 26 -9.46 7.49 4.83
C GLU A 26 -8.93 7.24 6.25
N ARG A 27 -7.62 7.01 6.40
CA ARG A 27 -6.96 6.64 7.66
C ARG A 27 -7.64 5.43 8.32
N ASP A 28 -8.08 4.46 7.51
CA ASP A 28 -8.77 3.24 7.95
C ASP A 28 -7.79 2.07 8.01
N LEU A 29 -7.40 1.70 9.24
CA LEU A 29 -6.46 0.61 9.47
C LEU A 29 -7.03 -0.75 9.04
N ASN A 30 -8.31 -1.03 9.29
CA ASN A 30 -8.92 -2.33 8.98
C ASN A 30 -8.99 -2.54 7.47
N LYS A 31 -9.38 -1.50 6.74
CA LYS A 31 -9.40 -1.54 5.28
C LYS A 31 -7.98 -1.68 4.72
N THR A 32 -7.01 -0.98 5.30
CA THR A 32 -5.59 -1.12 4.93
C THR A 32 -5.10 -2.56 5.14
N ALA A 33 -5.39 -3.15 6.30
CA ALA A 33 -5.02 -4.53 6.62
C ALA A 33 -5.62 -5.56 5.65
N SER A 34 -6.84 -5.33 5.17
CA SER A 34 -7.53 -6.23 4.23
C SER A 34 -6.87 -6.32 2.85
N LEU A 35 -6.06 -5.32 2.48
CA LEU A 35 -5.39 -5.23 1.19
C LEU A 35 -4.00 -5.88 1.17
N PHE A 36 -3.50 -6.34 2.32
CA PHE A 36 -2.21 -7.00 2.45
C PHE A 36 -2.35 -8.53 2.55
N ALA A 37 -1.46 -9.22 1.84
CA ALA A 37 -1.27 -10.66 1.98
C ALA A 37 -0.70 -11.01 3.37
N GLU A 38 -0.92 -12.24 3.82
CA GLU A 38 -0.35 -12.72 5.08
C GLU A 38 1.18 -12.79 5.07
N SER A 39 1.78 -12.97 3.88
CA SER A 39 3.22 -12.95 3.65
C SER A 39 3.82 -11.54 3.55
N PHE A 40 3.07 -10.50 3.95
CA PHE A 40 3.52 -9.11 3.85
C PHE A 40 4.79 -8.86 4.67
N LEU A 41 5.68 -8.08 4.06
CA LEU A 41 6.87 -7.48 4.67
C LEU A 41 7.00 -6.05 4.14
N GLY A 42 7.48 -5.14 4.99
CA GLY A 42 7.51 -3.71 4.70
C GLY A 42 8.84 -3.06 5.10
N PHE A 43 9.33 -2.17 4.25
CA PHE A 43 10.54 -1.37 4.48
C PHE A 43 10.24 0.10 4.18
N GLY A 44 10.18 0.91 5.23
CA GLY A 44 10.12 2.36 5.17
C GLY A 44 11.49 3.01 5.33
N THR A 45 11.51 4.34 5.30
CA THR A 45 12.73 5.16 5.34
C THR A 45 13.04 5.72 6.73
N GLY A 46 12.09 5.64 7.66
CA GLY A 46 12.24 6.04 9.05
C GLY A 46 12.98 5.01 9.93
N LEU A 47 13.36 5.45 11.12
CA LEU A 47 13.97 4.59 12.12
C LEU A 47 12.95 3.55 12.58
N ALA A 48 13.33 2.26 12.53
CA ALA A 48 12.47 1.11 12.87
C ALA A 48 11.29 0.85 11.93
N GLU A 49 11.23 1.45 10.74
CA GLU A 49 10.21 1.12 9.72
C GLU A 49 10.55 -0.17 8.95
N ARG A 50 10.94 -1.24 9.64
CA ARG A 50 11.12 -2.56 9.03
C ARG A 50 10.19 -3.54 9.72
N THR A 51 9.38 -4.23 8.91
CA THR A 51 8.37 -5.17 9.39
C THR A 51 8.49 -6.46 8.60
N TYR A 52 8.53 -7.57 9.30
CA TYR A 52 8.68 -8.91 8.71
C TYR A 52 7.37 -9.70 8.77
N THR A 53 6.35 -9.16 9.45
CA THR A 53 5.01 -9.71 9.48
C THR A 53 3.97 -8.61 9.26
N LYS A 54 2.80 -9.02 8.76
CA LYS A 54 1.63 -8.15 8.67
C LYS A 54 1.23 -7.56 10.02
N ALA A 55 1.31 -8.33 11.11
CA ALA A 55 0.96 -7.86 12.44
C ALA A 55 1.86 -6.71 12.92
N GLU A 56 3.18 -6.83 12.72
CA GLU A 56 4.14 -5.76 13.02
C GLU A 56 3.84 -4.49 12.20
N ALA A 57 3.52 -4.66 10.91
CA ALA A 57 3.13 -3.54 10.05
C ALA A 57 1.86 -2.83 10.53
N MET A 58 0.86 -3.58 10.99
CA MET A 58 -0.39 -2.97 11.48
C MET A 58 -0.19 -2.18 12.77
N LEU A 59 0.72 -2.61 13.65
CA LEU A 59 1.08 -1.82 14.83
C LEU A 59 1.73 -0.49 14.45
N LEU A 60 2.63 -0.50 13.48
CA LEU A 60 3.28 0.72 12.98
C LEU A 60 2.26 1.65 12.30
N PHE A 61 1.38 1.09 11.47
CA PHE A 61 0.35 1.88 10.79
C PHE A 61 -0.67 2.48 11.76
N GLN A 62 -1.02 1.77 12.83
CA GLN A 62 -1.85 2.30 13.91
C GLN A 62 -1.17 3.52 14.57
N GLN A 63 0.11 3.42 14.90
CA GLN A 63 0.89 4.53 15.49
C GLN A 63 0.97 5.73 14.54
N ASP A 64 1.16 5.50 13.25
CA ASP A 64 1.18 6.55 12.24
C ASP A 64 -0.19 7.25 12.11
N ILE A 65 -1.29 6.49 12.13
CA ILE A 65 -2.65 7.03 12.10
C ILE A 65 -2.96 7.83 13.36
N GLU A 66 -2.59 7.34 14.53
CA GLU A 66 -2.77 8.07 15.79
C GLU A 66 -1.97 9.37 15.84
N SER A 67 -0.75 9.36 15.31
CA SER A 67 0.14 10.52 15.26
C SER A 67 -0.32 11.57 14.24
N ALA A 68 -0.96 11.14 13.15
CA ALA A 68 -1.50 11.99 12.10
C ALA A 68 -2.90 11.51 11.68
N PRO A 69 -3.95 11.83 12.45
CA PRO A 69 -5.28 11.25 12.27
C PRO A 69 -6.08 11.88 11.12
N ASN A 70 -5.64 13.02 10.61
CA ASN A 70 -6.37 13.73 9.56
C ASN A 70 -6.08 13.13 8.16
N PRO A 71 -7.04 13.20 7.23
CA PRO A 71 -6.83 12.82 5.83
C PRO A 71 -5.64 13.54 5.20
N ILE A 72 -4.79 12.78 4.51
CA ILE A 72 -3.66 13.29 3.73
C ILE A 72 -4.06 13.27 2.25
N ALA A 73 -3.99 14.44 1.62
CA ALA A 73 -4.22 14.57 0.18
C ALA A 73 -3.02 14.00 -0.59
N VAL A 74 -3.28 13.10 -1.53
CA VAL A 74 -2.23 12.41 -2.29
C VAL A 74 -2.26 12.87 -3.74
N SER A 75 -1.09 13.22 -4.27
CA SER A 75 -0.88 13.38 -5.70
C SER A 75 0.43 12.71 -6.11
N PHE A 76 0.43 12.06 -7.27
CA PHE A 76 1.61 11.42 -7.83
C PHE A 76 2.15 12.28 -8.97
N HIS A 77 3.41 12.70 -8.89
CA HIS A 77 4.07 13.38 -10.02
C HIS A 77 4.30 12.40 -11.18
N GLN A 78 4.72 11.19 -10.84
CA GLN A 78 4.94 10.11 -11.80
C GLN A 78 4.52 8.79 -11.15
N LYS A 79 3.75 7.98 -11.88
CA LYS A 79 3.25 6.69 -11.42
C LYS A 79 3.54 5.66 -12.50
N GLN A 80 4.44 4.72 -12.20
CA GLN A 80 4.84 3.66 -13.12
C GLN A 80 4.59 2.30 -12.46
N PHE A 81 4.12 1.36 -13.28
CA PHE A 81 3.82 0.02 -12.84
C PHE A 81 4.57 -0.96 -13.73
N LEU A 82 5.28 -1.88 -13.09
CA LEU A 82 6.02 -2.95 -13.74
C LEU A 82 5.64 -4.24 -13.01
N LEU A 83 5.09 -5.20 -13.76
CA LEU A 83 4.97 -6.57 -13.27
C LEU A 83 6.36 -7.19 -13.32
N LEU A 84 6.85 -7.63 -12.15
CA LEU A 84 8.16 -8.29 -12.04
C LEU A 84 8.13 -9.74 -12.52
N ASP A 85 6.94 -10.35 -12.47
CA ASP A 85 6.64 -11.67 -12.97
C ASP A 85 5.26 -11.59 -13.63
N ALA A 86 5.19 -11.79 -14.94
CA ALA A 86 3.99 -11.61 -15.76
C ALA A 86 3.48 -12.93 -16.35
N ASP A 87 4.04 -14.04 -15.86
CA ASP A 87 3.83 -15.41 -16.35
C ASP A 87 2.94 -16.23 -15.40
#